data_AF-A0A522SLK8-F1
#
_entry.id   AF-A0A522SLK8-F1
#
_cell.length_a   1.000
_cell.length_b   1.000
_cell.length_c   1.000
_cell.angle_alpha   90.00
_cell.angle_beta   90.00
_cell.angle_gamma   90.00
#
_symmetry.space_group_name_H-M   'P 1'
#
loop_
_entity.id
_entity.type
_entity.pdbx_description
1 polymer ?
#
loop_
_entity_poly.entity_id
_entity_poly.type
_entity_poly.pdbx_seq_one_letter_code
_entity_poly.pdbx_strand_id
1 'polypeptide(L)'
;MNTFRKKKMIATLVIVGIVAFGSLSFSQAPQPHREGPHNLKVLPKNIDHTTLIAIMHDFTSALNYHCGDCHAASPTNPKELDFASDANPKKDVARHMMKMMMKINRKFFKVKGDFAANYVNAKYEVTCYTCHHGNEHPLTFPDMKKMEHMMMEKQ
;
A
#
# COMPACT_ATOMS: atom_id res chain seq x y z
N MET A 1 6.35 15.16 -66.62
CA MET A 1 5.39 15.05 -65.48
C MET A 1 5.70 13.84 -64.56
N ASN A 2 6.97 13.63 -64.15
CA ASN A 2 7.37 12.37 -63.47
C ASN A 2 8.42 12.50 -62.34
N THR A 3 8.91 13.70 -62.03
CA THR A 3 9.95 13.91 -61.00
C THR A 3 9.37 14.36 -59.65
N PHE A 4 8.31 15.16 -59.66
CA PHE A 4 7.64 15.65 -58.45
C PHE A 4 6.89 14.55 -57.69
N ARG A 5 6.27 13.62 -58.43
CA ARG A 5 5.55 12.45 -57.89
C ARG A 5 6.50 11.43 -57.25
N LYS A 6 7.70 11.25 -57.85
CA LYS A 6 8.77 10.39 -57.31
C LYS A 6 9.35 10.96 -56.01
N LYS A 7 9.59 12.28 -55.92
CA LYS A 7 10.06 12.94 -54.69
C LYS A 7 9.04 12.85 -53.55
N LYS A 8 7.74 13.00 -53.83
CA LYS A 8 6.67 12.80 -52.84
C LYS A 8 6.58 11.35 -52.37
N MET A 9 6.67 10.36 -53.27
CA MET A 9 6.65 8.94 -52.88
C MET A 9 7.86 8.53 -52.03
N ILE A 10 9.06 9.05 -52.33
CA ILE A 10 10.26 8.79 -51.53
C ILE A 10 10.13 9.42 -50.13
N ALA A 11 9.64 10.66 -50.04
CA ALA A 11 9.44 11.33 -48.76
C ALA A 11 8.41 10.59 -47.86
N THR A 12 7.33 10.06 -48.45
CA THR A 12 6.32 9.29 -47.71
C THR A 12 6.87 7.93 -47.23
N LEU A 13 7.69 7.25 -48.04
CA LEU A 13 8.32 5.98 -47.65
C LEU A 13 9.34 6.16 -46.51
N VAL A 14 10.09 7.27 -46.49
CA VAL A 14 11.03 7.58 -45.42
C VAL A 14 10.31 7.88 -44.10
N ILE A 15 9.20 8.62 -44.14
CA ILE A 15 8.41 8.94 -42.93
C ILE A 15 7.75 7.68 -42.35
N VAL A 16 7.21 6.79 -43.18
CA VAL A 16 6.64 5.51 -42.72
C VAL A 16 7.73 4.58 -42.16
N GLY A 17 8.93 4.58 -42.75
CA GLY A 17 10.08 3.83 -42.23
C GLY A 17 10.55 4.28 -40.85
N ILE A 18 10.51 5.59 -40.57
CA ILE A 18 10.90 6.15 -39.26
C ILE A 18 9.87 5.83 -38.17
N VAL A 19 8.57 5.84 -38.49
CA VAL A 19 7.50 5.48 -37.54
C VAL A 19 7.48 3.97 -37.24
N ALA A 20 7.86 3.13 -38.20
CA ALA A 20 7.93 1.68 -38.02
C ALA A 20 9.17 1.21 -37.23
N PHE A 21 10.26 1.99 -37.19
CA PHE A 21 11.48 1.64 -36.45
C PHE A 21 11.51 2.12 -34.99
N GLY A 22 10.66 3.09 -34.63
CA GLY A 22 10.67 3.70 -33.28
C GLY A 22 9.98 2.88 -32.17
N SER A 23 9.32 1.77 -32.48
CA SER A 23 8.44 1.05 -31.54
C SER A 23 9.02 -0.23 -30.94
N LEU A 24 10.29 -0.57 -31.22
CA LEU A 24 10.90 -1.85 -30.82
C LEU A 24 11.82 -1.79 -29.59
N SER A 25 11.76 -0.74 -28.76
CA SER A 25 12.65 -0.62 -27.61
C SER A 25 11.94 -0.17 -26.34
N PHE A 26 11.01 -0.99 -25.87
CA PHE A 26 10.71 -1.10 -24.44
C PHE A 26 11.10 -2.50 -23.98
N SER A 27 12.41 -2.75 -23.85
CA SER A 27 12.86 -3.86 -23.00
C SER A 27 12.58 -3.47 -21.56
N GLN A 28 11.49 -3.99 -20.98
CA GLN A 28 11.30 -3.96 -19.54
C GLN A 28 12.48 -4.70 -18.93
N ALA A 29 13.39 -3.98 -18.28
CA ALA A 29 14.48 -4.59 -17.53
C ALA A 29 13.89 -5.67 -16.60
N PRO A 30 14.50 -6.87 -16.53
CA PRO A 30 14.07 -7.89 -15.58
C PRO A 30 14.01 -7.27 -14.20
N GLN A 31 12.80 -7.16 -13.63
CA GLN A 31 12.65 -6.72 -12.25
C GLN A 31 13.46 -7.69 -11.39
N PRO A 32 14.36 -7.20 -10.52
CA PRO A 32 15.10 -8.08 -9.63
C PRO A 32 14.09 -8.97 -8.92
N HIS A 33 14.36 -10.28 -8.86
CA HIS A 33 13.51 -11.25 -8.20
C HIS A 33 13.45 -10.89 -6.71
N ARG A 34 12.54 -9.99 -6.34
CA ARG A 34 12.24 -9.67 -4.96
C ARG A 34 11.55 -10.91 -4.42
N GLU A 35 12.25 -11.66 -3.59
CA GLU A 35 11.62 -12.72 -2.81
C GLU A 35 10.37 -12.13 -2.15
N GLY A 36 9.25 -12.81 -2.34
CA GLY A 36 7.95 -12.32 -1.89
C GLY A 36 7.91 -12.11 -0.37
N PRO A 37 6.90 -11.40 0.15
CA PRO A 37 6.79 -11.17 1.58
C PRO A 37 6.72 -12.49 2.37
N HIS A 38 7.59 -12.63 3.37
CA HIS A 38 7.64 -13.80 4.24
C HIS A 38 6.81 -13.58 5.53
N ASN A 39 6.38 -14.68 6.15
CA ASN A 39 5.65 -14.71 7.44
C ASN A 39 4.31 -13.92 7.47
N LEU A 40 3.58 -13.93 6.34
CA LEU A 40 2.20 -13.44 6.30
C LEU A 40 1.25 -14.47 6.96
N LYS A 41 0.65 -14.07 8.09
CA LYS A 41 -0.28 -14.90 8.89
C LYS A 41 -1.76 -14.55 8.71
N VAL A 42 -2.08 -13.36 8.20
CA VAL A 42 -3.46 -12.86 8.01
C VAL A 42 -3.69 -12.43 6.56
N LEU A 43 -2.73 -11.73 5.95
CA LEU A 43 -2.78 -11.36 4.55
C LEU A 43 -2.50 -12.56 3.63
N PRO A 44 -3.01 -12.57 2.38
CA PRO A 44 -2.71 -13.59 1.41
C PRO A 44 -1.20 -13.73 1.17
N LYS A 45 -0.69 -14.96 1.05
CA LYS A 45 0.74 -15.22 0.81
C LYS A 45 1.21 -14.76 -0.58
N ASN A 46 0.29 -14.73 -1.53
CA ASN A 46 0.50 -14.30 -2.92
C ASN A 46 0.04 -12.85 -3.16
N ILE A 47 -0.09 -12.04 -2.10
CA ILE A 47 -0.44 -10.63 -2.22
C ILE A 47 0.61 -9.89 -3.06
N ASP A 48 0.16 -8.99 -3.93
CA ASP A 48 1.05 -8.11 -4.67
C ASP A 48 1.80 -7.16 -3.71
N HIS A 49 3.06 -6.86 -4.03
CA HIS A 49 3.92 -6.03 -3.20
C HIS A 49 3.35 -4.62 -3.00
N THR A 50 2.81 -4.00 -4.05
CA THR A 50 2.27 -2.63 -3.95
C THR A 50 1.01 -2.62 -3.08
N THR A 51 0.18 -3.65 -3.21
CA THR A 51 -1.00 -3.84 -2.37
C THR A 51 -0.64 -4.03 -0.90
N LEU A 52 0.38 -4.85 -0.62
CA LEU A 52 0.87 -5.05 0.74
C LEU A 52 1.35 -3.74 1.37
N ILE A 53 2.19 -2.97 0.67
CA ILE A 53 2.72 -1.71 1.17
C ILE A 53 1.60 -0.67 1.38
N ALA A 54 0.61 -0.61 0.49
CA ALA A 54 -0.54 0.28 0.65
C ALA A 54 -1.31 -0.01 1.95
N ILE A 55 -1.60 -1.28 2.24
CA ILE A 55 -2.26 -1.69 3.49
C ILE A 55 -1.42 -1.29 4.72
N MET A 56 -0.09 -1.45 4.65
CA MET A 56 0.79 -1.06 5.77
C MET A 56 0.81 0.46 5.99
N HIS A 57 0.83 1.26 4.92
CA HIS A 57 0.75 2.72 5.01
C HIS A 57 -0.61 3.22 5.53
N ASP A 58 -1.69 2.50 5.24
CA ASP A 58 -2.98 2.82 5.83
C ASP A 58 -2.99 2.53 7.33
N PHE A 59 -2.30 1.49 7.79
CA PHE A 59 -2.13 1.23 9.23
C PHE A 59 -1.29 2.32 9.91
N THR A 60 -0.18 2.76 9.31
CA THR A 60 0.62 3.87 9.87
C THR A 60 -0.22 5.14 10.02
N SER A 61 -1.03 5.44 9.00
CA SER A 61 -1.91 6.62 9.00
C SER A 61 -3.03 6.52 10.03
N ALA A 62 -3.60 5.32 10.21
CA ALA A 62 -4.70 5.12 11.14
C ALA A 62 -4.28 5.11 12.61
N LEU A 63 -3.05 4.67 12.90
CA LEU A 63 -2.52 4.54 14.27
C LEU A 63 -1.52 5.64 14.65
N ASN A 64 -1.11 6.50 13.71
CA ASN A 64 0.02 7.43 13.87
C ASN A 64 1.31 6.70 14.27
N TYR A 65 1.56 5.58 13.60
CA TYR A 65 2.75 4.76 13.74
C TYR A 65 3.68 4.92 12.55
N HIS A 66 4.92 4.51 12.72
CA HIS A 66 5.91 4.32 11.68
C HIS A 66 6.22 2.82 11.53
N CYS A 67 6.90 2.44 10.45
CA CYS A 67 7.22 1.03 10.17
C CYS A 67 7.94 0.35 11.35
N GLY A 68 8.90 1.04 11.98
CA GLY A 68 9.67 0.53 13.12
C GLY A 68 8.88 0.37 14.42
N ASP A 69 7.71 1.01 14.55
CA ASP A 69 6.85 0.81 15.71
C ASP A 69 6.24 -0.60 15.73
N CYS A 70 6.03 -1.19 14.54
CA CYS A 70 5.47 -2.53 14.39
C CYS A 70 6.51 -3.59 13.98
N HIS A 71 7.47 -3.24 13.14
CA HIS A 71 8.48 -4.17 12.62
C HIS A 71 9.75 -4.15 13.48
N ALA A 72 10.39 -5.32 13.60
CA ALA A 72 11.63 -5.43 14.37
C ALA A 72 12.80 -4.86 13.57
N ALA A 73 13.82 -4.36 14.27
CA ALA A 73 15.11 -4.06 13.64
C ALA A 73 15.76 -5.35 13.13
N SER A 74 16.51 -5.25 12.03
CA SER A 74 17.27 -6.37 11.50
C SER A 74 18.40 -6.77 12.47
N PRO A 75 18.63 -8.08 12.70
CA PRO A 75 19.72 -8.54 13.56
C PRO A 75 21.11 -8.30 12.93
N THR A 76 21.19 -8.09 11.62
CA THR A 76 22.46 -7.86 10.89
C THR A 76 22.75 -6.38 10.64
N ASN A 77 21.70 -5.55 10.52
CA ASN A 77 21.83 -4.10 10.36
C ASN A 77 20.73 -3.37 11.15
N PRO A 78 21.02 -2.78 12.32
CA PRO A 78 20.02 -2.09 13.13
C PRO A 78 19.37 -0.86 12.45
N LYS A 79 19.93 -0.36 11.34
CA LYS A 79 19.32 0.72 10.55
C LYS A 79 18.24 0.22 9.58
N GLU A 80 18.13 -1.10 9.40
CA GLU A 80 17.13 -1.76 8.56
C GLU A 80 16.08 -2.47 9.42
N LEU A 81 14.94 -2.76 8.82
CA LEU A 81 13.85 -3.50 9.46
C LEU A 81 13.80 -4.93 8.92
N ASP A 82 13.64 -5.89 9.82
CA ASP A 82 13.21 -7.24 9.48
C ASP A 82 11.68 -7.29 9.48
N PHE A 83 11.11 -7.11 8.28
CA PHE A 83 9.67 -7.11 8.08
C PHE A 83 9.02 -8.47 8.36
N ALA A 84 9.78 -9.57 8.30
CA ALA A 84 9.28 -10.92 8.52
C ALA A 84 9.28 -11.30 10.01
N SER A 85 10.23 -10.80 10.79
CA SER A 85 10.40 -11.09 12.21
C SER A 85 9.18 -10.73 13.07
N ASP A 86 8.95 -11.55 14.09
CA ASP A 86 7.92 -11.38 15.12
C ASP A 86 8.53 -10.90 16.45
N ALA A 87 9.80 -10.50 16.46
CA ALA A 87 10.49 -10.07 17.68
C ALA A 87 9.88 -8.81 18.32
N ASN A 88 9.19 -7.97 17.54
CA ASN A 88 8.39 -6.87 18.07
C ASN A 88 6.94 -7.35 18.34
N PRO A 89 6.48 -7.39 19.62
CA PRO A 89 5.17 -7.90 19.98
C PRO A 89 4.01 -7.05 19.44
N LYS A 90 4.22 -5.78 19.08
CA LYS A 90 3.20 -4.92 18.47
C LYS A 90 2.68 -5.51 17.15
N LYS A 91 3.50 -6.28 16.42
CA LYS A 91 3.09 -6.99 15.20
C LYS A 91 2.02 -8.04 15.46
N ASP A 92 2.14 -8.78 16.56
CA ASP A 92 1.14 -9.77 16.95
C ASP A 92 -0.16 -9.10 17.42
N VAL A 93 -0.07 -7.99 18.14
CA VAL A 93 -1.25 -7.17 18.46
C VAL A 93 -1.96 -6.72 17.19
N ALA A 94 -1.22 -6.18 16.20
CA ALA A 94 -1.79 -5.76 14.92
C ALA A 94 -2.52 -6.91 14.20
N ARG A 95 -1.95 -8.13 14.18
CA ARG A 95 -2.61 -9.31 13.61
C ARG A 95 -3.91 -9.67 14.33
N HIS A 96 -3.96 -9.53 15.65
CA HIS A 96 -5.20 -9.72 16.42
C HIS A 96 -6.24 -8.66 16.05
N MET A 97 -5.82 -7.39 15.92
CA MET A 97 -6.70 -6.31 15.50
C MET A 97 -7.25 -6.51 14.09
N MET A 98 -6.44 -6.98 13.14
CA MET A 98 -6.90 -7.34 11.80
C MET A 98 -7.97 -8.43 11.86
N LYS A 99 -7.76 -9.50 12.63
CA LYS A 99 -8.75 -10.58 12.80
C LYS A 99 -10.04 -10.07 13.47
N MET A 100 -9.93 -9.17 14.45
CA MET A 100 -11.07 -8.55 15.11
C MET A 100 -11.89 -7.71 14.12
N MET A 101 -11.22 -6.84 13.37
CA MET A 101 -11.83 -6.01 12.33
C MET A 101 -12.55 -6.88 11.29
N MET A 102 -11.91 -7.93 10.78
CA MET A 102 -12.54 -8.90 9.87
C MET A 102 -13.79 -9.53 10.48
N LYS A 103 -13.74 -9.91 11.76
CA LYS A 103 -14.87 -10.52 12.46
C LYS A 103 -16.05 -9.56 12.62
N ILE A 104 -15.78 -8.29 12.99
CA ILE A 104 -16.81 -7.24 13.11
C ILE A 104 -17.49 -7.04 11.75
N ASN A 105 -16.71 -6.81 10.70
CA ASN A 105 -17.22 -6.59 9.35
C ASN A 105 -18.02 -7.78 8.81
N ARG A 106 -17.54 -9.01 9.04
CA ARG A 106 -18.28 -10.20 8.64
C ARG A 106 -19.59 -10.37 9.40
N LYS A 107 -19.57 -10.15 10.72
CA LYS A 107 -20.72 -10.41 11.59
C LYS A 107 -21.83 -9.38 11.39
N PHE A 108 -21.48 -8.10 11.32
CA PHE A 108 -22.46 -7.01 11.36
C PHE A 108 -22.73 -6.39 9.99
N PHE A 109 -21.76 -6.43 9.08
CA PHE A 109 -21.84 -5.78 7.77
C PHE A 109 -21.82 -6.77 6.60
N LYS A 110 -21.85 -8.09 6.90
CA LYS A 110 -21.91 -9.18 5.91
C LYS A 110 -20.77 -9.18 4.89
N VAL A 111 -19.64 -8.54 5.20
CA VAL A 111 -18.43 -8.55 4.37
C VAL A 111 -17.83 -9.95 4.35
N LYS A 112 -17.50 -10.46 3.16
CA LYS A 112 -16.96 -11.81 2.93
C LYS A 112 -15.73 -11.75 2.03
N GLY A 113 -14.95 -12.82 2.00
CA GLY A 113 -13.74 -12.91 1.17
C GLY A 113 -12.46 -12.61 1.94
N ASP A 114 -11.37 -12.41 1.20
CA ASP A 114 -10.04 -12.19 1.76
C ASP A 114 -9.86 -10.76 2.28
N PHE A 115 -8.86 -10.58 3.16
CA PHE A 115 -8.58 -9.27 3.75
C PHE A 115 -8.20 -8.23 2.70
N ALA A 116 -7.23 -8.56 1.83
CA ALA A 116 -6.62 -7.60 0.95
C ALA A 116 -7.65 -7.05 -0.05
N ALA A 117 -8.42 -7.92 -0.70
CA ALA A 117 -9.46 -7.51 -1.64
C ALA A 117 -10.53 -6.65 -0.97
N ASN A 118 -10.98 -6.99 0.24
CA ASN A 118 -11.96 -6.17 0.95
C ASN A 118 -11.39 -4.79 1.34
N TYR A 119 -10.12 -4.76 1.75
CA TYR A 119 -9.46 -3.53 2.17
C TYR A 119 -9.26 -2.57 1.00
N VAL A 120 -8.64 -3.02 -0.10
CA VAL A 120 -8.34 -2.16 -1.26
C VAL A 120 -9.58 -1.74 -2.04
N ASN A 121 -10.66 -2.52 -2.01
CA ASN A 121 -11.93 -2.18 -2.66
C ASN A 121 -12.90 -1.44 -1.72
N ALA A 122 -12.39 -0.91 -0.59
CA ALA A 122 -13.16 -0.15 0.39
C ALA A 122 -14.46 -0.85 0.82
N LYS A 123 -14.41 -2.17 1.03
CA LYS A 123 -15.56 -2.98 1.47
C LYS A 123 -15.70 -3.09 2.98
N TYR A 124 -14.69 -2.68 3.73
CA TYR A 124 -14.77 -2.65 5.19
C TYR A 124 -15.45 -1.38 5.68
N GLU A 125 -16.49 -1.56 6.49
CA GLU A 125 -17.25 -0.49 7.15
C GLU A 125 -16.55 -0.05 8.44
N VAL A 126 -15.91 -1.00 9.13
CA VAL A 126 -15.05 -0.72 10.29
C VAL A 126 -13.61 -0.97 9.90
N THR A 127 -12.76 0.03 10.06
CA THR A 127 -11.32 -0.05 9.81
C THR A 127 -10.54 0.29 11.09
N CYS A 128 -9.21 0.24 11.02
CA CYS A 128 -8.35 0.72 12.11
C CYS A 128 -8.69 2.18 12.48
N TYR A 129 -8.96 3.02 11.48
CA TYR A 129 -9.24 4.45 11.65
C TYR A 129 -10.53 4.70 12.41
N THR A 130 -11.56 3.86 12.23
CA THR A 130 -12.86 3.99 12.91
C THR A 130 -12.74 4.02 14.44
N CYS A 131 -11.70 3.44 15.02
CA CYS A 131 -11.45 3.50 16.46
C CYS A 131 -10.25 4.40 16.79
N HIS A 132 -9.13 4.23 16.09
CA HIS A 132 -7.89 4.91 16.43
C HIS A 132 -7.89 6.40 16.07
N HIS A 133 -8.53 6.79 14.96
CA HIS A 133 -8.57 8.19 14.49
C HIS A 133 -7.19 8.89 14.46
N GLY A 134 -6.14 8.16 14.09
CA GLY A 134 -4.77 8.69 14.07
C GLY A 134 -4.11 8.74 15.46
N ASN A 135 -4.55 7.93 16.42
CA ASN A 135 -3.91 7.80 17.73
C ASN A 135 -3.38 6.38 17.93
N GLU A 136 -2.23 6.24 18.59
CA GLU A 136 -1.63 4.95 18.96
C GLU A 136 -2.65 4.09 19.75
N HIS A 137 -3.39 4.74 20.64
CA HIS A 137 -4.45 4.14 21.42
C HIS A 137 -5.80 4.78 21.08
N PRO A 138 -6.86 4.00 20.86
CA PRO A 138 -8.20 4.55 20.67
C PRO A 138 -8.64 5.37 21.88
N LEU A 139 -9.10 6.58 21.62
CA LEU A 139 -9.69 7.43 22.65
C LEU A 139 -11.11 6.94 22.94
N THR A 140 -11.42 6.71 24.22
CA THR A 140 -12.77 6.35 24.67
C THR A 140 -13.56 7.55 25.17
N PHE A 141 -12.89 8.70 25.33
CA PHE A 141 -13.45 10.00 25.68
C PHE A 141 -12.72 11.08 24.88
N PRO A 142 -13.33 12.27 24.68
CA PRO A 142 -12.67 13.38 23.98
C PRO A 142 -11.31 13.73 24.61
N ASP A 143 -10.30 13.96 23.78
CA ASP A 143 -9.00 14.46 24.25
C ASP A 143 -9.13 15.93 24.65
N MET A 144 -9.21 16.16 25.96
CA MET A 144 -9.37 17.48 26.53
C MET A 144 -8.21 18.43 26.19
N LYS A 145 -6.97 17.93 26.01
CA LYS A 145 -5.83 18.78 25.65
C LYS A 145 -5.92 19.25 24.20
N LYS A 146 -6.30 18.35 23.30
CA LYS A 146 -6.54 18.69 21.88
C LYS A 146 -7.73 19.64 21.73
N MET A 147 -8.78 19.44 22.54
CA MET A 147 -9.92 20.36 22.59
C MET A 147 -9.51 21.75 23.07
N GLU A 148 -8.73 21.84 24.15
CA GLU A 148 -8.22 23.11 24.68
C GLU A 148 -7.37 23.83 23.62
N HIS A 149 -6.44 23.14 22.96
CA HIS A 149 -5.64 23.74 21.88
C HIS A 149 -6.50 24.27 20.72
N MET A 150 -7.48 23.50 20.24
CA MET A 150 -8.42 23.95 19.19
C MET A 150 -9.29 25.13 19.63
N MET A 151 -9.59 25.26 20.93
CA MET A 151 -10.32 26.41 21.47
C MET A 151 -9.45 27.65 21.55
N MET A 152 -8.15 27.50 21.83
CA MET A 152 -7.18 28.59 21.87
C MET A 152 -6.76 29.09 20.48
N GLU A 153 -6.69 28.23 19.46
CA GLU A 153 -6.35 28.62 18.08
C GLU A 153 -7.47 29.37 17.34
N LYS A 154 -8.70 29.38 17.88
CA LYS A 154 -9.86 30.06 17.30
C LYS A 154 -10.07 31.48 17.84
N GLN A 155 -9.14 32.01 18.63
CA GLN A 155 -9.11 33.41 19.11
C GLN A 155 -8.08 34.22 18.33
#